data_AF-A0A5J4V5H9-F1
#
_entry.id   AF-A0A5J4V5H9-F1
#
_cell.length_a   1.000
_cell.length_b   1.000
_cell.length_c   1.000
_cell.angle_alpha   90.00
_cell.angle_beta   90.00
_cell.angle_gamma   90.00
#
_symmetry.space_group_name_H-M   'P 1'
#
loop_
_entity.id
_entity.type
_entity.pdbx_description
1 polymer ?
#
loop_
_entity_poly.entity_id
_entity_poly.type
_entity_poly.pdbx_seq_one_letter_code
_entity_poly.pdbx_strand_id
1 'polypeptide(L)'
;MIYLSEQEYIKRKEEEQNRKKREEEEKQRKQEELIKKKEADLKKKQELEQKRLEEEQQKQAAEDAKYVKGIVNISSIAVRDLIYSEPGYKADPFVVFKSADQKKQTTIAKETMNYEYKDEYIDLIYDPTKTKEKREVEIEVWDCDISGSNNLIGTASVDIITSFNKLKKFELFLQPKKSKKDQRKSSKTILTVNQDPQIGKVTFKMIYQDDATWVKQFKEAQQKKKDELINMKKQRIEFFRKKSAEKRNYPKGVVKFSKIAIRNIKKFDITKRTDPYVVLKMGNLKKQTSIARNKTDYDYQKEEYDLVYDPNKMQGESEAEIQVWKYDRFGKNDMIGAARIDV
;
A
#
# COMPACT_ATOMS: atom_id res chain seq x y z
N MET A 1 -68.36 -74.53 44.50
CA MET A 1 -68.46 -75.32 43.26
C MET A 1 -69.38 -74.54 42.33
N ILE A 2 -68.87 -74.07 41.18
CA ILE A 2 -69.67 -73.29 40.22
C ILE A 2 -70.09 -74.26 39.11
N TYR A 3 -71.39 -74.49 38.95
CA TYR A 3 -71.94 -75.24 37.84
C TYR A 3 -72.11 -74.28 36.65
N LEU A 4 -71.58 -74.66 35.49
CA LEU A 4 -71.75 -73.96 34.22
C LEU A 4 -72.43 -74.92 33.26
N SER A 5 -73.43 -74.44 32.53
CA SER A 5 -74.00 -75.22 31.43
C SER A 5 -72.95 -75.42 30.33
N GLU A 6 -73.07 -76.51 29.55
CA GLU A 6 -72.15 -76.81 28.45
C GLU A 6 -72.03 -75.65 27.45
N GLN A 7 -73.14 -74.96 27.17
CA GLN A 7 -73.18 -73.77 26.32
C GLN A 7 -72.39 -72.59 26.92
N GLU A 8 -72.49 -72.36 28.23
CA GLU A 8 -71.73 -71.30 28.90
C GLU A 8 -70.23 -71.61 28.97
N TYR A 9 -69.85 -72.89 29.10
CA TYR A 9 -68.46 -73.31 29.08
C TYR A 9 -67.81 -73.05 27.71
N ILE A 10 -68.48 -73.46 26.62
CA ILE A 10 -68.02 -73.24 25.24
C ILE A 10 -67.89 -71.73 24.96
N LYS A 11 -68.92 -70.95 25.32
CA LYS A 11 -68.92 -69.50 25.13
C LYS A 11 -67.77 -68.81 25.85
N ARG A 12 -67.48 -69.18 27.10
CA ARG A 12 -66.33 -68.62 27.85
C ARG A 12 -64.98 -68.98 27.22
N LYS A 13 -64.84 -70.20 26.68
CA LYS A 13 -63.62 -70.63 25.98
C LYS A 13 -63.39 -69.85 24.68
N GLU A 14 -64.44 -69.61 23.91
CA GLU A 14 -64.39 -68.78 22.70
C GLU A 14 -64.09 -67.32 23.03
N GLU A 15 -64.72 -66.75 24.06
CA GLU A 15 -64.43 -65.40 24.55
C GLU A 15 -62.97 -65.25 25.02
N GLU A 16 -62.41 -66.26 25.70
CA GLU A 16 -61.01 -66.26 26.13
C GLU A 16 -60.04 -66.35 24.94
N GLN A 17 -60.31 -67.20 23.96
CA GLN A 17 -59.51 -67.27 22.73
C GLN A 17 -59.57 -65.96 21.94
N ASN A 18 -60.75 -65.38 21.78
CA ASN A 18 -60.91 -64.09 21.12
C ASN A 18 -60.21 -62.95 21.87
N ARG A 19 -60.21 -62.97 23.21
CA ARG A 19 -59.46 -62.00 24.03
C ARG A 19 -57.96 -62.13 23.79
N LYS A 20 -57.40 -63.34 23.82
CA LYS A 20 -55.97 -63.59 23.56
C LYS A 20 -55.56 -63.15 22.15
N LYS A 21 -56.40 -63.43 21.15
CA LYS A 21 -56.17 -62.99 19.77
C LYS A 21 -56.13 -61.47 19.65
N ARG A 22 -57.08 -60.76 20.29
CA ARG A 22 -57.10 -59.28 20.33
C ARG A 22 -55.87 -58.70 21.03
N GLU A 23 -55.43 -59.32 22.13
CA GLU A 23 -54.22 -58.90 22.85
C GLU A 23 -52.94 -59.09 22.01
N GLU A 24 -52.83 -60.17 21.23
CA GLU A 24 -51.72 -60.39 20.29
C GLU A 24 -51.75 -59.39 19.13
N GLU A 25 -52.91 -59.16 18.52
CA GLU A 25 -53.09 -58.16 17.45
C GLU A 25 -52.73 -56.74 17.93
N GLU A 26 -53.10 -56.38 19.16
CA GLU A 26 -52.75 -55.08 19.75
C GLU A 26 -51.25 -54.95 20.01
N LYS A 27 -50.59 -56.02 20.49
CA LYS A 27 -49.12 -56.06 20.64
C LYS A 27 -48.41 -55.90 19.30
N GLN A 28 -48.89 -56.58 18.26
CA GLN A 28 -48.35 -56.48 16.90
C GLN A 28 -48.48 -55.06 16.36
N ARG A 29 -49.66 -54.44 16.50
CA ARG A 29 -49.88 -53.04 16.11
C ARG A 29 -48.94 -52.07 16.82
N LYS A 30 -48.77 -52.21 18.14
CA LYS A 30 -47.84 -51.36 18.92
C LYS A 30 -46.39 -51.55 18.46
N GLN A 31 -45.99 -52.76 18.13
CA GLN A 31 -44.65 -53.06 17.63
C GLN A 31 -44.41 -52.46 16.24
N GLU A 32 -45.38 -52.56 15.33
CA GLU A 32 -45.33 -51.93 14.00
C GLU A 32 -45.28 -50.40 14.09
N GLU A 33 -46.07 -49.77 14.97
CA GLU A 33 -46.02 -48.32 15.20
C GLU A 33 -44.64 -47.88 15.72
N LEU A 34 -44.04 -48.66 16.61
CA LEU A 34 -42.70 -48.38 17.14
C LEU A 34 -41.63 -48.45 16.05
N ILE A 35 -41.73 -49.44 15.15
CA ILE A 35 -40.83 -49.59 13.99
C ILE A 35 -41.01 -48.39 13.05
N LYS A 36 -42.25 -48.06 12.66
CA LYS A 36 -42.53 -46.89 11.81
C LYS A 36 -41.99 -45.59 12.40
N LYS A 37 -42.13 -45.39 13.72
CA LYS A 37 -41.60 -44.22 14.40
C LYS A 37 -40.07 -44.18 14.35
N LYS A 38 -39.40 -45.31 14.60
CA LYS A 38 -37.93 -45.42 14.51
C LYS A 38 -37.42 -45.16 13.09
N GLU A 39 -38.10 -45.68 12.07
CA GLU A 39 -37.77 -45.45 10.66
C GLU A 39 -37.93 -43.98 10.27
N ALA A 40 -39.03 -43.34 10.70
CA ALA A 40 -39.25 -41.92 10.49
C ALA A 40 -38.19 -41.05 11.18
N ASP A 41 -37.81 -41.39 12.42
CA ASP A 41 -36.75 -40.69 13.15
C ASP A 41 -35.37 -40.87 12.51
N LEU A 42 -35.06 -42.08 12.00
CA LEU A 42 -33.83 -42.34 11.27
C LEU A 42 -33.78 -41.55 9.95
N LYS A 43 -34.88 -41.54 9.19
CA LYS A 43 -35.00 -40.78 7.95
C LYS A 43 -34.81 -39.28 8.19
N LYS A 44 -35.44 -38.73 9.24
CA LYS A 44 -35.25 -37.33 9.65
C LYS A 44 -33.79 -37.01 10.00
N LYS A 45 -33.09 -37.92 10.69
CA LYS A 45 -31.67 -37.75 11.00
C LYS A 45 -30.80 -37.73 9.74
N GLN A 46 -31.07 -38.62 8.79
CA GLN A 46 -30.37 -38.68 7.50
C GLN A 46 -30.60 -37.40 6.67
N GLU A 47 -31.85 -36.94 6.58
CA GLU A 47 -32.19 -35.68 5.89
C GLU A 47 -31.48 -34.47 6.52
N LEU A 48 -31.41 -34.40 7.85
CA LEU A 48 -30.69 -33.33 8.56
C LEU A 48 -29.18 -33.37 8.30
N GLU A 49 -28.58 -34.56 8.32
CA GLU A 49 -27.15 -34.74 8.05
C GLU A 49 -26.79 -34.38 6.60
N GLN A 50 -27.63 -34.79 5.65
CA GLN A 50 -27.47 -34.44 4.25
C GLN A 50 -27.57 -32.93 4.03
N LYS A 51 -28.57 -32.27 4.63
CA LYS A 51 -28.70 -30.82 4.56
C LYS A 51 -27.47 -30.10 5.15
N ARG A 52 -26.93 -30.59 6.28
CA ARG A 52 -25.70 -30.04 6.88
C ARG A 52 -24.50 -30.17 5.93
N LEU A 53 -24.36 -31.31 5.26
CA LEU A 53 -23.27 -31.54 4.31
C LEU A 53 -23.40 -30.63 3.08
N GLU A 54 -24.62 -30.45 2.56
CA GLU A 54 -24.89 -29.52 1.45
C GLU A 54 -24.58 -28.07 1.83
N GLU A 55 -24.95 -27.63 3.04
CA GLU A 55 -24.62 -26.29 3.55
C GLU A 55 -23.10 -26.09 3.69
N GLU A 56 -22.37 -27.10 4.16
CA GLU A 56 -20.91 -27.07 4.28
C GLU A 56 -20.23 -27.02 2.89
N GLN A 57 -20.73 -27.80 1.92
CA GLN A 57 -20.24 -27.77 0.54
C GLN A 57 -20.50 -26.41 -0.12
N GLN A 58 -21.69 -25.83 0.07
CA GLN A 58 -22.00 -24.49 -0.46
C GLN A 58 -21.10 -23.43 0.16
N LYS A 59 -20.85 -23.50 1.46
CA LYS A 59 -19.94 -22.58 2.15
C LYS A 59 -18.51 -22.71 1.61
N GLN A 60 -18.02 -23.92 1.43
CA GLN A 60 -16.68 -24.15 0.87
C GLN A 60 -16.61 -23.67 -0.59
N ALA A 61 -17.61 -23.95 -1.41
CA ALA A 61 -17.67 -23.47 -2.79
C ALA A 61 -17.69 -21.93 -2.86
N ALA A 62 -18.40 -21.27 -1.94
CA ALA A 62 -18.44 -19.82 -1.84
C ALA A 62 -17.10 -19.21 -1.38
N GLU A 63 -16.31 -19.90 -0.56
CA GLU A 63 -14.93 -19.48 -0.24
C GLU A 63 -13.98 -19.71 -1.42
N ASP A 64 -14.07 -20.88 -2.06
CA ASP A 64 -13.25 -21.25 -3.21
C ASP A 64 -13.46 -20.30 -4.39
N ALA A 65 -14.69 -19.81 -4.60
CA ALA A 65 -15.01 -18.82 -5.63
C ALA A 65 -14.29 -17.47 -5.43
N LYS A 66 -13.77 -17.17 -4.24
CA LYS A 66 -13.05 -15.92 -3.97
C LYS A 66 -11.57 -15.98 -4.36
N TYR A 67 -11.02 -17.16 -4.67
CA TYR A 67 -9.63 -17.31 -5.13
C TYR A 67 -9.53 -17.02 -6.62
N VAL A 68 -9.65 -15.74 -6.96
CA VAL A 68 -9.57 -15.24 -8.34
C VAL A 68 -8.20 -14.63 -8.62
N LYS A 69 -7.88 -14.35 -9.88
CA LYS A 69 -6.67 -13.59 -10.16
C LYS A 69 -6.76 -12.19 -9.53
N GLY A 70 -5.69 -11.77 -8.86
CA GLY A 70 -5.70 -10.52 -8.10
C GLY A 70 -4.32 -10.09 -7.60
N ILE A 71 -4.32 -9.00 -6.83
CA ILE A 71 -3.12 -8.42 -6.24
C ILE A 71 -3.18 -8.55 -4.72
N VAL A 72 -2.08 -9.04 -4.16
CA VAL A 72 -1.81 -9.09 -2.73
C VAL A 72 -0.88 -7.93 -2.38
N ASN A 73 -1.42 -6.94 -1.67
CA ASN A 73 -0.70 -5.75 -1.23
C ASN A 73 -0.24 -5.95 0.22
N ILE A 74 1.06 -5.79 0.48
CA ILE A 74 1.67 -6.03 1.79
C ILE A 74 2.39 -4.74 2.23
N SER A 75 2.16 -4.32 3.47
CA SER A 75 2.67 -3.06 4.03
C SER A 75 2.89 -3.17 5.56
N SER A 76 3.44 -2.12 6.18
CA SER A 76 3.72 -2.10 7.63
C SER A 76 4.52 -3.33 8.09
N ILE A 77 5.53 -3.72 7.30
CA ILE A 77 6.32 -4.93 7.52
C ILE A 77 7.28 -4.70 8.68
N ALA A 78 7.35 -5.65 9.60
CA ALA A 78 8.28 -5.61 10.71
C ALA A 78 8.67 -7.02 11.17
N VAL A 79 9.88 -7.14 11.67
CA VAL A 79 10.35 -8.30 12.44
C VAL A 79 10.43 -7.92 13.92
N ARG A 80 10.10 -8.87 14.79
CA ARG A 80 10.09 -8.70 16.23
C ARG A 80 10.66 -9.91 16.93
N ASP A 81 11.35 -9.66 18.04
CA ASP A 81 11.83 -10.68 18.96
C ASP A 81 12.66 -11.79 18.27
N LEU A 82 13.46 -11.43 17.25
CA LEU A 82 14.33 -12.39 16.58
C LEU A 82 15.37 -12.91 17.57
N ILE A 83 15.52 -14.24 17.65
CA ILE A 83 16.45 -14.89 18.59
C ILE A 83 17.51 -15.65 17.81
N TYR A 84 18.75 -15.53 18.30
CA TYR A 84 19.91 -16.28 17.83
C TYR A 84 20.47 -17.13 18.96
N SER A 85 21.09 -18.25 18.59
CA SER A 85 21.76 -19.13 19.54
C SER A 85 23.00 -18.50 20.18
N GLU A 86 23.58 -17.47 19.56
CA GLU A 86 24.82 -16.83 20.02
C GLU A 86 24.53 -15.57 20.86
N PRO A 87 24.97 -15.53 22.13
CA PRO A 87 24.81 -14.35 22.99
C PRO A 87 25.50 -13.12 22.39
N GLY A 88 24.74 -12.03 22.22
CA GLY A 88 25.26 -10.76 21.70
C GLY A 88 25.25 -10.63 20.17
N TYR A 89 24.89 -11.69 19.44
CA TYR A 89 24.69 -11.61 17.99
C TYR A 89 23.43 -10.78 17.67
N LYS A 90 23.55 -9.92 16.65
CA LYS A 90 22.42 -9.18 16.09
C LYS A 90 22.36 -9.43 14.59
N ALA A 91 21.16 -9.71 14.10
CA ALA A 91 20.91 -10.02 12.71
C ALA A 91 20.92 -8.78 11.82
N ASP A 92 21.13 -9.02 10.52
CA ASP A 92 20.84 -8.09 9.44
C ASP A 92 19.59 -8.57 8.68
N PRO A 93 18.39 -8.50 9.29
CA PRO A 93 17.24 -9.22 8.76
C PRO A 93 16.68 -8.56 7.51
N PHE A 94 16.20 -9.39 6.57
CA PHE A 94 15.30 -9.00 5.50
C PHE A 94 14.18 -10.03 5.34
N VAL A 95 13.00 -9.56 4.91
CA VAL A 95 11.81 -10.39 4.77
C VAL A 95 11.53 -10.64 3.30
N VAL A 96 11.33 -11.89 2.95
CA VAL A 96 10.98 -12.35 1.61
C VAL A 96 9.52 -12.80 1.62
N PHE A 97 8.72 -12.30 0.68
CA PHE A 97 7.36 -12.77 0.42
C PHE A 97 7.32 -13.46 -0.94
N LYS A 98 6.68 -14.63 -0.99
CA LYS A 98 6.54 -15.44 -2.20
C LYS A 98 5.10 -15.79 -2.48
N SER A 99 4.73 -15.78 -3.75
CA SER A 99 3.48 -16.32 -4.26
C SER A 99 3.72 -16.90 -5.64
N ALA A 100 3.41 -18.19 -5.85
CA ALA A 100 3.79 -18.94 -7.04
C ALA A 100 5.28 -18.75 -7.40
N ASP A 101 5.58 -18.26 -8.59
CA ASP A 101 6.93 -18.01 -9.09
C ASP A 101 7.47 -16.62 -8.72
N GLN A 102 6.68 -15.80 -8.01
CA GLN A 102 7.09 -14.47 -7.59
C GLN A 102 7.78 -14.51 -6.22
N LYS A 103 8.89 -13.80 -6.13
CA LYS A 103 9.62 -13.52 -4.89
C LYS A 103 9.92 -12.03 -4.84
N LYS A 104 9.51 -11.36 -3.77
CA LYS A 104 9.90 -9.97 -3.46
C LYS A 104 10.43 -9.90 -2.04
N GLN A 105 11.29 -8.94 -1.76
CA GLN A 105 11.92 -8.80 -0.46
C GLN A 105 12.03 -7.35 -0.02
N THR A 106 12.14 -7.14 1.28
CA THR A 106 12.41 -5.84 1.89
C THR A 106 13.87 -5.42 1.68
N THR A 107 14.19 -4.20 2.08
CA THR A 107 15.57 -3.81 2.35
C THR A 107 16.17 -4.65 3.51
N ILE A 108 17.49 -4.56 3.69
CA ILE A 108 18.23 -5.23 4.75
C ILE A 108 18.34 -4.28 5.94
N ALA A 109 17.81 -4.69 7.08
CA ALA A 109 18.04 -4.00 8.34
C ALA A 109 19.46 -4.30 8.86
N LYS A 110 19.96 -3.49 9.79
CA LYS A 110 21.32 -3.66 10.34
C LYS A 110 21.30 -3.91 11.83
N GLU A 111 22.03 -4.94 12.25
CA GLU A 111 22.34 -5.30 13.63
C GLU A 111 21.15 -5.11 14.57
N THR A 112 20.05 -5.83 14.30
CA THR A 112 18.80 -5.67 15.06
C THR A 112 18.00 -6.96 15.19
N MET A 113 17.29 -7.08 16.32
CA MET A 113 16.29 -8.13 16.58
C MET A 113 14.86 -7.63 16.38
N ASN A 114 14.69 -6.32 16.19
CA ASN A 114 13.41 -5.64 16.07
C ASN A 114 13.53 -4.52 15.03
N TYR A 115 12.85 -4.67 13.89
CA TYR A 115 12.93 -3.67 12.82
C TYR A 115 11.57 -3.44 12.17
N GLU A 116 11.31 -2.20 11.79
CA GLU A 116 10.14 -1.81 11.01
C GLU A 116 10.61 -1.22 9.69
N TYR A 117 10.22 -1.88 8.59
CA TYR A 117 10.56 -1.48 7.23
C TYR A 117 9.61 -0.36 6.79
N LYS A 118 9.89 0.85 7.26
CA LYS A 118 9.04 2.02 7.04
C LYS A 118 8.96 2.36 5.55
N ASP A 119 7.75 2.71 5.12
CA ASP A 119 7.46 3.12 3.74
C ASP A 119 7.76 2.06 2.65
N GLU A 120 7.93 0.80 3.06
CA GLU A 120 8.08 -0.32 2.13
C GLU A 120 6.72 -1.00 1.85
N TYR A 121 6.49 -1.25 0.56
CA TYR A 121 5.27 -1.87 0.03
C TYR A 121 5.65 -3.01 -0.91
N ILE A 122 5.01 -4.17 -0.76
CA ILE A 122 5.24 -5.34 -1.60
C ILE A 122 3.92 -5.75 -2.27
N ASP A 123 3.94 -5.76 -3.60
CA ASP A 123 2.82 -6.23 -4.42
C ASP A 123 3.15 -7.60 -5.02
N LEU A 124 2.32 -8.60 -4.73
CA LEU A 124 2.38 -9.90 -5.39
C LEU A 124 1.12 -10.11 -6.23
N ILE A 125 1.26 -10.78 -7.37
CA ILE A 125 0.15 -11.20 -8.22
C ILE A 125 -0.20 -12.62 -7.81
N TYR A 126 -1.43 -12.80 -7.33
CA TYR A 126 -2.00 -14.11 -7.15
C TYR A 126 -2.73 -14.51 -8.43
N ASP A 127 -2.36 -15.66 -8.98
CA ASP A 127 -3.01 -16.25 -10.15
C ASP A 127 -3.24 -17.74 -9.88
N PRO A 128 -4.50 -18.18 -9.65
CA PRO A 128 -4.79 -19.57 -9.29
C PRO A 128 -4.34 -20.56 -10.38
N THR A 129 -4.16 -20.11 -11.63
CA THR A 129 -3.66 -20.95 -12.74
C THR A 129 -2.17 -21.24 -12.65
N LYS A 130 -1.41 -20.40 -11.92
CA LYS A 130 0.05 -20.49 -11.81
C LYS A 130 0.51 -21.05 -10.46
N THR A 131 -0.35 -21.04 -9.45
CA THR A 131 0.05 -21.34 -8.08
C THR A 131 0.11 -22.83 -7.73
N LYS A 132 -0.19 -23.74 -8.68
CA LYS A 132 -0.27 -25.20 -8.43
C LYS A 132 -1.11 -25.51 -7.18
N GLU A 133 -2.29 -24.89 -7.08
CA GLU A 133 -3.21 -24.98 -5.94
C GLU A 133 -2.73 -24.35 -4.62
N LYS A 134 -1.53 -23.76 -4.57
CA LYS A 134 -1.12 -22.98 -3.40
C LYS A 134 -1.97 -21.72 -3.29
N ARG A 135 -2.55 -21.52 -2.10
CA ARG A 135 -3.42 -20.40 -1.74
C ARG A 135 -2.75 -19.44 -0.75
N GLU A 136 -1.48 -19.67 -0.48
CA GLU A 136 -0.74 -19.00 0.59
C GLU A 136 0.31 -18.03 0.03
N VAL A 137 0.55 -16.97 0.78
CA VAL A 137 1.79 -16.21 0.69
C VAL A 137 2.78 -16.88 1.63
N GLU A 138 3.91 -17.32 1.08
CA GLU A 138 5.03 -17.85 1.87
C GLU A 138 5.92 -16.68 2.30
N ILE A 139 6.30 -16.66 3.57
CA ILE A 139 7.16 -15.64 4.16
C ILE A 139 8.42 -16.33 4.65
N GLU A 140 9.58 -15.74 4.33
CA GLU A 140 10.86 -16.17 4.86
C GLU A 140 11.59 -14.96 5.44
N VAL A 141 12.13 -15.10 6.64
CA VAL A 141 13.00 -14.08 7.24
C VAL A 141 14.42 -14.61 7.20
N TRP A 142 15.30 -13.83 6.60
CA TRP A 142 16.69 -14.18 6.35
C TRP A 142 17.60 -13.18 7.05
N ASP A 143 18.78 -13.67 7.40
CA ASP A 143 19.91 -12.90 7.90
C ASP A 143 20.89 -12.67 6.76
N CYS A 144 21.29 -11.42 6.54
CA CYS A 144 22.21 -11.08 5.47
C CYS A 144 23.66 -11.10 5.95
N ASP A 145 24.43 -12.10 5.54
CA ASP A 145 25.86 -12.16 5.85
C ASP A 145 26.67 -11.49 4.73
N ILE A 146 27.39 -10.42 5.05
CA ILE A 146 28.19 -9.63 4.08
C ILE A 146 29.29 -10.48 3.39
N SER A 147 29.82 -11.49 4.08
CA SER A 147 30.95 -12.31 3.63
C SER A 147 30.61 -13.79 3.43
N GLY A 148 29.33 -14.18 3.50
CA GLY A 148 28.88 -15.58 3.50
C GLY A 148 27.59 -15.83 2.70
N SER A 149 26.95 -16.97 2.93
CA SER A 149 25.62 -17.28 2.40
C SER A 149 24.56 -16.90 3.43
N ASN A 150 23.61 -16.03 3.04
CA ASN A 150 22.50 -15.62 3.91
C ASN A 150 21.88 -16.80 4.66
N ASN A 151 21.71 -16.64 5.97
CA ASN A 151 21.14 -17.67 6.81
C ASN A 151 19.62 -17.51 6.91
N LEU A 152 18.87 -18.60 6.83
CA LEU A 152 17.42 -18.54 6.99
C LEU A 152 17.08 -18.58 8.49
N ILE A 153 16.50 -17.51 9.01
CA ILE A 153 16.04 -17.42 10.40
C ILE A 153 14.79 -18.28 10.58
N GLY A 154 13.80 -18.10 9.71
CA GLY A 154 12.57 -18.87 9.79
C GLY A 154 11.56 -18.55 8.71
N THR A 155 10.46 -19.29 8.72
CA THR A 155 9.42 -19.27 7.69
C THR A 155 8.03 -19.17 8.31
N ALA A 156 7.11 -18.55 7.60
CA ALA A 156 5.69 -18.54 7.94
C ALA A 156 4.87 -18.60 6.65
N SER A 157 3.59 -18.92 6.75
CA SER A 157 2.66 -18.81 5.62
C SER A 157 1.30 -18.32 6.08
N VAL A 158 0.58 -17.69 5.16
CA VAL A 158 -0.78 -17.21 5.41
C VAL A 158 -1.62 -17.35 4.15
N ASP A 159 -2.84 -17.84 4.31
CA ASP A 159 -3.80 -17.90 3.21
C ASP A 159 -4.22 -16.49 2.78
N ILE A 160 -4.13 -16.20 1.49
CA ILE A 160 -4.47 -14.88 0.92
C ILE A 160 -5.92 -14.48 1.18
N ILE A 161 -6.85 -15.45 1.22
CA ILE A 161 -8.28 -15.18 1.33
C ILE A 161 -8.64 -14.54 2.66
N THR A 162 -7.79 -14.76 3.66
CA THR A 162 -7.88 -14.18 4.99
C THR A 162 -7.91 -12.65 4.98
N SER A 163 -7.46 -12.03 3.87
CA SER A 163 -7.43 -10.57 3.66
C SER A 163 -8.23 -10.11 2.43
N PHE A 164 -9.14 -10.93 1.92
CA PHE A 164 -9.93 -10.61 0.73
C PHE A 164 -10.79 -9.34 0.94
N ASN A 165 -10.52 -8.31 0.14
CA ASN A 165 -11.16 -6.99 0.17
C ASN A 165 -11.19 -6.30 1.56
N LYS A 166 -10.34 -6.74 2.49
CA LYS A 166 -10.24 -6.18 3.84
C LYS A 166 -8.80 -6.21 4.32
N LEU A 167 -8.25 -5.02 4.57
CA LEU A 167 -6.92 -4.87 5.15
C LEU A 167 -6.89 -5.54 6.53
N LYS A 168 -5.96 -6.48 6.71
CA LYS A 168 -5.81 -7.23 7.97
C LYS A 168 -4.36 -7.19 8.43
N LYS A 169 -4.17 -7.05 9.74
CA LYS A 169 -2.86 -7.17 10.39
C LYS A 169 -2.60 -8.65 10.70
N PHE A 170 -1.40 -9.11 10.38
CA PHE A 170 -0.89 -10.44 10.67
C PHE A 170 0.30 -10.34 11.62
N GLU A 171 0.37 -11.32 12.52
CA GLU A 171 1.47 -11.53 13.45
C GLU A 171 1.71 -13.04 13.47
N LEU A 172 2.81 -13.46 12.84
CA LEU A 172 3.11 -14.87 12.58
C LEU A 172 4.44 -15.23 13.24
N PHE A 173 4.42 -16.25 14.10
CA PHE A 173 5.64 -16.83 14.67
C PHE A 173 6.44 -17.57 13.60
N LEU A 174 7.74 -17.30 13.54
CA LEU A 174 8.63 -17.89 12.56
C LEU A 174 8.93 -19.35 12.91
N GLN A 175 8.68 -20.25 11.98
CA GLN A 175 8.96 -21.67 12.12
C GLN A 175 10.32 -22.02 11.49
N PRO A 176 11.12 -22.89 12.12
CA PRO A 176 12.38 -23.36 11.53
C PRO A 176 12.10 -24.20 10.27
N LYS A 177 13.05 -24.21 9.33
CA LYS A 177 12.88 -24.92 8.05
C LYS A 177 12.80 -26.43 8.27
N LYS A 178 11.61 -27.02 8.09
CA LYS A 178 11.45 -28.49 8.10
C LYS A 178 12.10 -29.15 6.88
N SER A 179 12.64 -30.36 7.07
CA SER A 179 13.28 -31.15 6.00
C SER A 179 12.26 -31.59 4.92
N LYS A 180 12.72 -31.84 3.68
CA LYS A 180 11.89 -32.17 2.50
C LYS A 180 10.99 -33.41 2.63
N LYS A 181 11.10 -34.24 3.68
CA LYS A 181 10.29 -35.46 3.85
C LYS A 181 8.88 -35.22 4.40
N ASP A 182 8.62 -34.08 5.06
CA ASP A 182 7.33 -33.82 5.73
C ASP A 182 6.31 -33.02 4.90
N GLN A 183 6.69 -32.58 3.70
CA GLN A 183 5.87 -31.66 2.87
C GLN A 183 4.60 -32.30 2.26
N ARG A 184 4.38 -33.61 2.39
CA ARG A 184 3.28 -34.34 1.74
C ARG A 184 1.99 -34.47 2.58
N LYS A 185 1.92 -33.94 3.80
CA LYS A 185 0.76 -34.15 4.70
C LYS A 185 0.06 -32.91 5.24
N SER A 186 0.35 -31.71 4.74
CA SER A 186 -0.23 -30.47 5.30
C SER A 186 -0.87 -29.58 4.24
N SER A 187 -1.88 -30.09 3.55
CA SER A 187 -2.73 -29.30 2.65
C SER A 187 -4.15 -29.09 3.18
N LYS A 188 -4.43 -29.42 4.45
CA LYS A 188 -5.77 -29.21 5.06
C LYS A 188 -5.81 -28.68 6.49
N THR A 189 -4.67 -28.31 7.09
CA THR A 189 -4.64 -27.78 8.46
C THR A 189 -3.43 -26.87 8.68
N ILE A 190 -3.44 -25.66 8.13
CA ILE A 190 -2.63 -24.55 8.65
C ILE A 190 -3.58 -23.46 9.16
N LEU A 191 -4.54 -23.88 9.97
CA LEU A 191 -5.02 -23.00 11.03
C LEU A 191 -3.92 -22.99 12.08
N THR A 192 -3.08 -21.94 12.09
CA THR A 192 -2.25 -21.55 13.23
C THR A 192 -1.61 -22.71 14.00
N VAL A 193 -0.50 -23.27 13.50
CA VAL A 193 0.45 -23.94 14.40
C VAL A 193 1.17 -22.83 15.18
N ASN A 194 0.47 -22.27 16.18
CA ASN A 194 0.97 -21.31 17.15
C ASN A 194 1.78 -22.02 18.23
N GLN A 195 2.75 -22.86 17.85
CA GLN A 195 3.83 -23.18 18.78
C GLN A 195 4.90 -22.14 18.53
N ASP A 196 5.07 -21.23 19.49
CA ASP A 196 6.15 -20.24 19.49
C ASP A 196 7.46 -21.00 19.69
N PRO A 197 8.29 -21.14 18.64
CA PRO A 197 9.56 -21.83 18.77
C PRO A 197 10.62 -20.91 19.41
N GLN A 198 10.25 -19.70 19.84
CA GLN A 198 11.14 -18.68 20.38
C GLN A 198 12.27 -18.33 19.41
N ILE A 199 11.95 -18.20 18.12
CA ILE A 199 12.88 -17.75 17.07
C ILE A 199 12.54 -16.31 16.63
N GLY A 200 11.34 -15.84 16.99
CA GLY A 200 10.83 -14.50 16.68
C GLY A 200 9.59 -14.55 15.79
N LYS A 201 9.12 -13.37 15.39
CA LYS A 201 7.89 -13.21 14.62
C LYS A 201 8.01 -12.14 13.56
N VAL A 202 7.20 -12.29 12.51
CA VAL A 202 7.01 -11.29 11.46
C VAL A 202 5.61 -10.71 11.58
N THR A 203 5.50 -9.39 11.44
CA THR A 203 4.23 -8.67 11.45
C THR A 203 4.10 -7.84 10.20
N PHE A 204 2.90 -7.77 9.63
CA PHE A 204 2.61 -6.98 8.44
C PHE A 204 1.11 -6.75 8.32
N LYS A 205 0.71 -5.81 7.46
CA LYS A 205 -0.66 -5.66 6.99
C LYS A 205 -0.75 -6.20 5.57
N MET A 206 -1.81 -6.92 5.27
CA MET A 206 -2.07 -7.47 3.94
C MET A 206 -3.52 -7.23 3.53
N ILE A 207 -3.74 -6.93 2.25
CA ILE A 207 -5.03 -6.93 1.59
C ILE A 207 -4.90 -7.66 0.26
N TYR A 208 -5.85 -8.54 -0.02
CA TYR A 208 -5.95 -9.25 -1.30
C TYR A 208 -7.19 -8.76 -2.03
N GLN A 209 -7.02 -8.30 -3.27
CA GLN A 209 -8.09 -7.75 -4.09
C GLN A 209 -8.05 -8.40 -5.47
N ASP A 210 -9.21 -8.60 -6.07
CA ASP A 210 -9.29 -9.07 -7.45
C ASP A 210 -8.74 -8.00 -8.44
N ASP A 211 -8.29 -8.44 -9.61
CA ASP A 211 -7.69 -7.56 -10.62
C ASP A 211 -8.62 -6.39 -11.01
N ALA A 212 -9.93 -6.63 -11.10
CA ALA A 212 -10.88 -5.61 -11.54
C ALA A 212 -11.06 -4.50 -10.50
N THR A 213 -11.19 -4.85 -9.21
CA THR A 213 -11.29 -3.87 -8.13
C THR A 213 -10.00 -3.07 -7.99
N TRP A 214 -8.83 -3.71 -8.07
CA TRP A 214 -7.55 -3.00 -7.99
C TRP A 214 -7.36 -2.02 -9.15
N VAL A 215 -7.63 -2.43 -10.40
CA VAL A 215 -7.49 -1.56 -11.58
C VAL A 215 -8.39 -0.33 -11.47
N LYS A 216 -9.62 -0.50 -10.96
CA LYS A 216 -10.54 0.63 -10.74
C LYS A 216 -9.98 1.62 -9.72
N GLN A 217 -9.57 1.13 -8.55
CA GLN A 217 -9.04 1.98 -7.47
C GLN A 217 -7.74 2.69 -7.89
N PHE A 218 -6.87 2.00 -8.64
CA PHE A 218 -5.64 2.58 -9.15
C PHE A 218 -5.93 3.76 -10.10
N LYS A 219 -6.88 3.59 -11.04
CA LYS A 219 -7.29 4.66 -11.96
C LYS A 219 -7.88 5.86 -11.23
N GLU A 220 -8.74 5.64 -10.25
CA GLU A 220 -9.34 6.70 -9.41
C GLU A 220 -8.27 7.47 -8.62
N ALA A 221 -7.30 6.77 -8.03
CA ALA A 221 -6.21 7.39 -7.29
C ALA A 221 -5.30 8.27 -8.18
N GLN A 222 -5.00 7.83 -9.41
CA GLN A 222 -4.22 8.64 -10.37
C GLN A 222 -4.96 9.90 -10.79
N GLN A 223 -6.27 9.79 -11.03
CA GLN A 223 -7.10 10.94 -11.38
C GLN A 223 -7.15 11.95 -10.23
N LYS A 224 -7.33 11.48 -8.98
CA LYS A 224 -7.32 12.35 -7.79
C LYS A 224 -6.01 13.13 -7.63
N LYS A 225 -4.86 12.47 -7.79
CA LYS A 225 -3.54 13.14 -7.75
C LYS A 225 -3.40 14.21 -8.83
N LYS A 226 -3.92 13.94 -10.04
CA LYS A 226 -3.92 14.91 -11.14
C LYS A 226 -4.80 16.12 -10.80
N ASP A 227 -5.98 15.90 -10.24
CA ASP A 227 -6.91 16.96 -9.86
C ASP A 227 -6.37 17.82 -8.71
N GLU A 228 -5.71 17.21 -7.71
CA GLU A 228 -5.01 17.92 -6.63
C GLU A 228 -3.90 18.82 -7.17
N LEU A 229 -3.08 18.33 -8.12
CA LEU A 229 -2.03 19.12 -8.75
C LEU A 229 -2.61 20.30 -9.56
N ILE A 230 -3.71 20.09 -10.26
CA ILE A 230 -4.42 21.15 -10.99
C ILE A 230 -4.94 22.20 -10.01
N ASN A 231 -5.54 21.77 -8.90
CA ASN A 231 -6.07 22.68 -7.88
C ASN A 231 -4.95 23.51 -7.22
N MET A 232 -3.83 22.88 -6.86
CA MET A 232 -2.64 23.57 -6.34
C MET A 232 -2.12 24.63 -7.31
N LYS A 233 -2.04 24.30 -8.62
CA LYS A 233 -1.63 25.27 -9.65
C LYS A 233 -2.61 26.43 -9.75
N LYS A 234 -3.92 26.17 -9.73
CA LYS A 234 -4.96 27.21 -9.73
C LYS A 234 -4.84 28.14 -8.53
N GLN A 235 -4.71 27.58 -7.32
CA GLN A 235 -4.54 28.36 -6.10
C GLN A 235 -3.28 29.23 -6.14
N ARG A 236 -2.15 28.69 -6.63
CA ARG A 236 -0.90 29.45 -6.77
C ARG A 236 -1.03 30.58 -7.79
N ILE A 237 -1.68 30.34 -8.93
CA ILE A 237 -1.97 31.39 -9.93
C ILE A 237 -2.87 32.47 -9.33
N GLU A 238 -3.92 32.09 -8.60
CA GLU A 238 -4.83 33.03 -7.97
C GLU A 238 -4.13 33.88 -6.89
N PHE A 239 -3.25 33.27 -6.10
CA PHE A 239 -2.42 33.95 -5.11
C PHE A 239 -1.54 35.04 -5.75
N PHE A 240 -0.80 34.70 -6.81
CA PHE A 240 0.01 35.68 -7.53
C PHE A 240 -0.86 36.77 -8.18
N ARG A 241 -2.02 36.41 -8.74
CA ARG A 241 -2.96 37.38 -9.30
C ARG A 241 -3.44 38.39 -8.26
N LYS A 242 -3.77 37.96 -7.05
CA LYS A 242 -4.18 38.84 -5.94
C LYS A 242 -3.03 39.77 -5.51
N LYS A 243 -1.82 39.22 -5.33
CA LYS A 243 -0.64 40.00 -4.95
C LYS A 243 -0.28 41.06 -6.00
N SER A 244 -0.36 40.72 -7.29
CA SER A 244 -0.16 41.69 -8.37
C SER A 244 -1.27 42.75 -8.42
N ALA A 245 -2.52 42.39 -8.13
CA ALA A 245 -3.62 43.35 -8.06
C ALA A 245 -3.45 44.36 -6.91
N GLU A 246 -2.94 43.93 -5.74
CA GLU A 246 -2.59 44.83 -4.63
C GLU A 246 -1.50 45.83 -5.04
N LYS A 247 -0.46 45.36 -5.72
CA LYS A 247 0.64 46.22 -6.21
C LYS A 247 0.19 47.25 -7.26
N ARG A 248 -0.93 47.06 -7.95
CA ARG A 248 -1.51 48.06 -8.87
C ARG A 248 -1.98 49.33 -8.19
N ASN A 249 -2.24 49.28 -6.88
CA ASN A 249 -2.66 50.45 -6.10
C ASN A 249 -1.47 51.32 -5.63
N TYR A 250 -0.24 50.94 -5.96
CA TYR A 250 0.92 51.72 -5.58
C TYR A 250 0.94 53.04 -6.38
N PRO A 251 1.39 54.16 -5.77
CA PRO A 251 1.47 55.42 -6.48
C PRO A 251 2.46 55.34 -7.64
N LYS A 252 2.19 56.09 -8.71
CA LYS A 252 3.18 56.27 -9.78
C LYS A 252 4.39 57.01 -9.23
N GLY A 253 5.58 56.61 -9.66
CA GLY A 253 6.83 57.16 -9.14
C GLY A 253 7.97 57.10 -10.15
N VAL A 254 9.14 57.50 -9.70
CA VAL A 254 10.38 57.42 -10.47
C VAL A 254 11.39 56.63 -9.67
N VAL A 255 11.95 55.59 -10.29
CA VAL A 255 13.07 54.83 -9.75
C VAL A 255 14.35 55.45 -10.28
N LYS A 256 15.08 56.12 -9.38
CA LYS A 256 16.38 56.71 -9.67
C LYS A 256 17.49 55.73 -9.32
N PHE A 257 18.33 55.40 -10.30
CA PHE A 257 19.57 54.67 -10.12
C PHE A 257 20.73 55.65 -10.14
N SER A 258 21.48 55.72 -9.05
CA SER A 258 22.67 56.55 -8.90
C SER A 258 23.74 55.79 -8.13
N LYS A 259 24.98 56.32 -8.10
CA LYS A 259 26.13 55.70 -7.42
C LYS A 259 26.37 54.25 -7.88
N ILE A 260 26.18 54.01 -9.19
CA ILE A 260 26.28 52.67 -9.77
C ILE A 260 27.75 52.26 -9.80
N ALA A 261 28.02 51.05 -9.33
CA ALA A 261 29.36 50.50 -9.24
C ALA A 261 29.31 49.00 -9.55
N ILE A 262 30.33 48.52 -10.26
CA ILE A 262 30.59 47.10 -10.44
C ILE A 262 31.90 46.75 -9.73
N ARG A 263 31.96 45.57 -9.12
CA ARG A 263 33.15 45.07 -8.42
C ARG A 263 33.36 43.60 -8.70
N ASN A 264 34.62 43.17 -8.67
CA ASN A 264 35.03 41.77 -8.80
C ASN A 264 34.41 41.06 -10.01
N ILE A 265 34.25 41.76 -11.14
CA ILE A 265 33.72 41.16 -12.36
C ILE A 265 34.70 40.09 -12.85
N LYS A 266 34.19 38.86 -13.04
CA LYS A 266 34.97 37.71 -13.49
C LYS A 266 35.65 38.02 -14.83
N LYS A 267 36.97 37.83 -14.90
CA LYS A 267 37.69 37.81 -16.18
C LYS A 267 37.36 36.50 -16.89
N PHE A 268 36.84 36.60 -18.11
CA PHE A 268 36.40 35.43 -18.87
C PHE A 268 37.56 34.69 -19.57
N ASP A 269 38.65 35.39 -19.87
CA ASP A 269 39.81 34.86 -20.59
C ASP A 269 41.04 35.67 -20.19
N ILE A 270 42.19 35.01 -19.95
CA ILE A 270 43.44 35.66 -19.51
C ILE A 270 43.95 36.63 -20.60
N THR A 271 43.54 36.43 -21.85
CA THR A 271 43.96 37.23 -23.01
C THR A 271 42.91 38.21 -23.54
N LYS A 272 41.63 38.11 -23.11
CA LYS A 272 40.55 38.99 -23.62
C LYS A 272 40.22 40.12 -22.64
N ARG A 273 39.95 41.28 -23.21
CA ARG A 273 39.48 42.46 -22.46
C ARG A 273 38.09 42.18 -21.89
N THR A 274 37.89 42.58 -20.64
CA THR A 274 36.57 42.55 -19.98
C THR A 274 36.02 43.97 -20.02
N ASP A 275 35.01 44.19 -20.85
CA ASP A 275 34.40 45.51 -21.09
C ASP A 275 32.96 45.52 -20.54
N PRO A 276 32.76 45.54 -19.20
CA PRO A 276 31.44 45.43 -18.61
C PRO A 276 30.61 46.72 -18.75
N TYR A 277 29.29 46.54 -18.75
CA TYR A 277 28.29 47.60 -18.64
C TYR A 277 27.06 47.08 -17.89
N VAL A 278 26.25 47.98 -17.33
CA VAL A 278 25.04 47.64 -16.56
C VAL A 278 23.80 48.05 -17.34
N VAL A 279 22.82 47.15 -17.43
CA VAL A 279 21.48 47.39 -17.96
C VAL A 279 20.50 47.44 -16.80
N LEU A 280 19.79 48.55 -16.69
CA LEU A 280 18.76 48.79 -15.68
C LEU A 280 17.40 48.64 -16.35
N LYS A 281 16.53 47.79 -15.81
CA LYS A 281 15.20 47.54 -16.36
C LYS A 281 14.13 47.73 -15.30
N MET A 282 12.98 48.22 -15.74
CA MET A 282 11.76 48.31 -14.95
C MET A 282 10.57 48.05 -15.89
N GLY A 283 9.94 46.89 -15.76
CA GLY A 283 8.99 46.37 -16.74
C GLY A 283 9.59 46.37 -18.16
N ASN A 284 8.93 47.05 -19.10
CA ASN A 284 9.41 47.19 -20.48
C ASN A 284 10.44 48.32 -20.68
N LEU A 285 10.70 49.14 -19.66
CA LEU A 285 11.66 50.23 -19.76
C LEU A 285 13.08 49.72 -19.51
N LYS A 286 14.05 50.24 -20.26
CA LYS A 286 15.47 49.92 -20.06
C LYS A 286 16.37 51.14 -20.23
N LYS A 287 17.42 51.22 -19.42
CA LYS A 287 18.55 52.15 -19.54
C LYS A 287 19.86 51.37 -19.43
N GLN A 288 20.94 51.95 -19.90
CA GLN A 288 22.25 51.32 -19.92
C GLN A 288 23.33 52.33 -19.55
N THR A 289 24.31 51.87 -18.77
CA THR A 289 25.53 52.64 -18.48
C THR A 289 26.44 52.75 -19.71
N SER A 290 27.45 53.61 -19.61
CA SER A 290 28.61 53.52 -20.49
C SER A 290 29.34 52.16 -20.32
N ILE A 291 30.25 51.86 -21.26
CA ILE A 291 31.05 50.63 -21.24
C ILE A 291 32.37 50.90 -20.52
N ALA A 292 32.60 50.22 -19.41
CA ALA A 292 33.85 50.30 -18.64
C ALA A 292 34.94 49.45 -19.32
N ARG A 293 35.74 50.07 -20.21
CA ARG A 293 36.73 49.34 -21.01
C ARG A 293 37.86 48.73 -20.17
N ASN A 294 38.06 47.43 -20.30
CA ASN A 294 39.09 46.62 -19.65
C ASN A 294 39.12 46.81 -18.13
N LYS A 295 37.95 46.75 -17.49
CA LYS A 295 37.78 46.92 -16.05
C LYS A 295 37.04 45.72 -15.44
N THR A 296 37.49 45.30 -14.26
CA THR A 296 36.76 44.36 -13.39
C THR A 296 36.04 45.09 -12.26
N ASP A 297 36.42 46.34 -12.02
CA ASP A 297 35.93 47.22 -10.97
C ASP A 297 35.81 48.62 -11.57
N TYR A 298 34.61 49.21 -11.48
CA TYR A 298 34.36 50.51 -12.08
C TYR A 298 33.20 51.23 -11.37
N ASP A 299 33.35 52.55 -11.25
CA ASP A 299 32.33 53.45 -10.70
C ASP A 299 31.79 54.38 -11.78
N TYR A 300 30.49 54.30 -12.01
CA TYR A 300 29.76 55.16 -12.94
C TYR A 300 29.31 56.44 -12.23
N GLN A 301 30.25 57.14 -11.56
CA GLN A 301 29.96 58.23 -10.62
C GLN A 301 29.20 59.42 -11.22
N LYS A 302 29.28 59.60 -12.54
CA LYS A 302 28.63 60.70 -13.28
C LYS A 302 27.35 60.28 -14.00
N GLU A 303 26.92 59.03 -13.82
CA GLU A 303 25.77 58.47 -14.51
C GLU A 303 24.63 58.26 -13.51
N GLU A 304 23.50 58.91 -13.80
CA GLU A 304 22.22 58.67 -13.10
C GLU A 304 21.15 58.33 -14.12
N TYR A 305 20.25 57.42 -13.76
CA TYR A 305 19.18 56.97 -14.63
C TYR A 305 17.86 56.94 -13.90
N ASP A 306 16.86 57.55 -14.52
CA ASP A 306 15.49 57.55 -14.02
C ASP A 306 14.62 56.65 -14.89
N LEU A 307 13.88 55.75 -14.26
CA LEU A 307 12.85 54.93 -14.89
C LEU A 307 11.49 55.24 -14.24
N VAL A 308 10.50 55.59 -15.05
CA VAL A 308 9.15 55.86 -14.56
C VAL A 308 8.48 54.55 -14.19
N TYR A 309 8.11 54.41 -12.92
CA TYR A 309 7.34 53.29 -12.42
C TYR A 309 5.85 53.59 -12.50
N ASP A 310 5.12 52.79 -13.29
CA ASP A 310 3.66 52.85 -13.41
C ASP A 310 3.10 51.44 -13.23
N PRO A 311 2.60 51.10 -12.03
CA PRO A 311 2.18 49.73 -11.72
C PRO A 311 0.97 49.28 -12.54
N ASN A 312 0.17 50.20 -13.06
CA ASN A 312 -0.95 49.85 -13.95
C ASN A 312 -0.44 49.40 -15.33
N LYS A 313 0.58 50.07 -15.87
CA LYS A 313 1.23 49.66 -17.14
C LYS A 313 2.08 48.41 -16.97
N MET A 314 2.65 48.21 -15.79
CA MET A 314 3.49 47.06 -15.44
C MET A 314 2.69 45.90 -14.82
N GLN A 315 1.36 45.98 -14.83
CA GLN A 315 0.45 44.94 -14.34
C GLN A 315 0.66 44.52 -12.87
N GLY A 316 1.30 45.37 -12.06
CA GLY A 316 1.66 45.09 -10.67
C GLY A 316 3.06 44.49 -10.49
N GLU A 317 3.85 44.35 -11.56
CA GLU A 317 5.29 44.10 -11.44
C GLU A 317 5.98 45.36 -10.90
N SER A 318 6.75 45.18 -9.83
CA SER A 318 7.47 46.23 -9.12
C SER A 318 8.96 45.92 -8.98
N GLU A 319 9.46 44.92 -9.71
CA GLU A 319 10.86 44.54 -9.65
C GLU A 319 11.69 45.35 -10.66
N ALA A 320 12.67 46.09 -10.16
CA ALA A 320 13.78 46.57 -10.96
C ALA A 320 14.76 45.42 -11.21
N GLU A 321 15.08 45.14 -12.47
CA GLU A 321 16.10 44.17 -12.85
C GLU A 321 17.39 44.88 -13.26
N ILE A 322 18.49 44.53 -12.62
CA ILE A 322 19.83 45.07 -12.88
C ILE A 322 20.66 43.94 -13.47
N GLN A 323 21.08 44.09 -14.72
CA GLN A 323 21.89 43.08 -15.42
C GLN A 323 23.27 43.63 -15.71
N VAL A 324 24.31 42.87 -15.42
CA VAL A 324 25.69 43.19 -15.82
C VAL A 324 26.02 42.38 -17.06
N TRP A 325 26.51 43.05 -18.09
CA TRP A 325 26.85 42.47 -19.39
C TRP A 325 28.30 42.77 -19.74
N LYS A 326 28.90 41.90 -20.54
CA LYS A 326 30.21 42.08 -21.17
C LYS A 326 29.98 42.50 -22.62
N TYR A 327 30.53 43.65 -23.00
CA TYR A 327 30.50 44.13 -24.37
C TYR A 327 31.53 43.38 -25.23
N ASP A 328 31.13 42.94 -26.42
CA ASP A 328 32.02 42.36 -27.42
C ASP A 328 31.88 43.12 -28.75
N ARG A 329 32.98 43.71 -29.23
CA ARG A 329 32.97 44.56 -30.44
C ARG A 329 32.55 43.82 -31.72
N PHE A 330 32.93 42.55 -31.82
CA PHE A 330 32.76 41.75 -33.04
C PHE A 330 31.88 40.50 -32.80
N GLY A 331 31.18 40.44 -31.67
CA GLY A 331 30.38 39.30 -31.24
C GLY A 331 29.09 39.72 -30.54
N LYS A 332 28.37 38.75 -29.97
CA LYS A 332 27.23 39.05 -29.09
C LYS A 332 27.75 39.37 -27.70
N ASN A 333 27.11 40.33 -27.04
CA ASN A 333 27.41 40.64 -25.64
C ASN A 333 26.96 39.48 -24.74
N ASP A 334 27.79 39.15 -23.76
CA ASP A 334 27.52 38.06 -22.81
C ASP A 334 26.95 38.62 -21.50
N MET A 335 25.89 38.02 -20.96
CA MET A 335 25.39 38.40 -19.65
C MET A 335 26.29 37.80 -18.56
N ILE A 336 26.81 38.65 -17.69
CA ILE A 336 27.67 38.27 -16.56
C ILE A 336 26.83 37.85 -15.37
N GLY A 337 25.75 38.58 -15.09
CA GLY A 337 24.86 38.29 -13.97
C GLY A 337 23.68 39.26 -13.90
N ALA A 338 22.70 38.95 -13.04
CA ALA A 338 21.54 39.80 -12.82
C ALA A 338 21.10 39.79 -11.36
N ALA A 339 20.52 40.89 -10.92
CA ALA A 339 19.86 41.05 -9.62
C ALA A 339 18.48 41.65 -9.81
N ARG A 340 17.55 41.33 -8.92
CA ARG A 340 16.19 41.91 -8.90
C ARG A 340 15.93 42.54 -7.55
N ILE A 341 15.33 43.71 -7.56
CA ILE A 341 15.02 44.50 -6.36
C ILE A 341 13.55 44.91 -6.45
N ASP A 342 12.77 44.60 -5.42
CA ASP A 342 11.40 45.08 -5.29
C ASP A 342 11.41 46.58 -4.95
N VAL A 343 10.62 47.40 -5.64
CA VAL A 343 10.66 48.87 -5.56
C VAL A 343 9.36 49.49 -5.06
#